data_AF-A0AAE1J3T0-F1
#
_entry.id   AF-A0AAE1J3T0-F1
#
_cell.length_a   1.000
_cell.length_b   1.000
_cell.length_c   1.000
_cell.angle_alpha   90.00
_cell.angle_beta   90.00
_cell.angle_gamma   90.00
#
_symmetry.space_group_name_H-M   'P 1'
#
loop_
_entity.id
_entity.type
_entity.pdbx_description
1 polymer ?
#
loop_
_entity_poly.entity_id
_entity_poly.type
_entity_poly.pdbx_seq_one_letter_code
_entity_poly.pdbx_strand_id
1 'polypeptide(L)'
;MDCLGDFNDLLFPSERTGGSGGIQRRFQWFQEKLNNCGLFDLGASGPKFTWKGPRLRGHSRLFERLDKALANQIALSDLPNCALKVLPRLAYSDHNPINLLLGTPQRGYKARPFRFEAMWETFGMIERRKKEILARLNGIQKSPSYPYSNFLNSLEEQLQVELNDVSKMEELKWFQKARTNWISKGDRNTKYYHLKTKIR
;
A
#
# COMPACT_ATOMS: atom_id res chain seq x y z
N MET A 1 4.33 -19.88 3.61
CA MET A 1 4.33 -18.65 2.80
C MET A 1 5.28 -17.71 3.49
N ASP A 2 6.36 -17.27 2.84
CA ASP A 2 7.45 -16.58 3.54
C ASP A 2 7.37 -15.06 3.37
N CYS A 3 6.94 -14.56 2.20
CA CYS A 3 6.73 -13.13 1.98
C CYS A 3 5.69 -12.83 0.90
N LEU A 4 4.86 -11.80 1.16
CA LEU A 4 3.79 -11.31 0.30
C LEU A 4 3.85 -9.78 0.29
N GLY A 5 3.80 -9.16 -0.89
CA GLY A 5 3.68 -7.70 -0.98
C GLY A 5 4.35 -7.12 -2.21
N ASP A 6 4.58 -5.80 -2.17
CA ASP A 6 5.27 -5.03 -3.20
C ASP A 6 6.79 -5.19 -3.08
N PHE A 7 7.38 -5.89 -4.05
CA PHE A 7 8.83 -6.08 -4.11
C PHE A 7 9.55 -5.00 -4.91
N ASN A 8 8.81 -4.14 -5.62
CA ASN A 8 9.36 -3.18 -6.56
C ASN A 8 10.38 -3.83 -7.52
N ASP A 9 10.14 -5.06 -7.98
CA ASP A 9 11.00 -5.78 -8.92
C ASP A 9 10.24 -6.74 -9.84
N LEU A 10 10.92 -7.13 -10.92
CA LEU A 10 10.38 -7.97 -11.99
C LEU A 10 11.14 -9.30 -12.04
N LEU A 11 10.44 -10.41 -12.29
CA LEU A 11 11.01 -11.74 -12.54
C LEU A 11 11.15 -12.02 -14.03
N PHE A 12 10.27 -11.44 -14.86
CA PHE A 12 10.26 -11.69 -16.29
C PHE A 12 9.98 -10.41 -17.07
N PRO A 13 10.50 -10.28 -18.31
CA PRO A 13 10.15 -9.17 -19.20
C PRO A 13 8.64 -9.01 -19.42
N SER A 14 7.91 -10.13 -19.41
CA SER A 14 6.46 -10.18 -19.63
C SER A 14 5.63 -9.52 -18.52
N GLU A 15 6.23 -9.27 -17.36
CA GLU A 15 5.64 -8.56 -16.23
C GLU A 15 5.60 -7.05 -16.41
N ARG A 16 6.07 -6.53 -17.56
CA ARG A 16 6.04 -5.12 -17.90
C ARG A 16 5.45 -4.89 -19.29
N THR A 17 4.79 -3.75 -19.46
CA THR A 17 4.51 -3.17 -20.78
C THR A 17 4.64 -1.66 -20.74
N GLY A 18 5.12 -1.07 -21.84
CA GLY A 18 5.46 0.36 -21.92
C GLY A 18 6.77 0.75 -21.22
N GLY A 19 7.07 2.05 -21.27
CA GLY A 19 8.33 2.62 -20.79
C GLY A 19 9.56 2.27 -21.64
N SER A 20 10.70 2.90 -21.34
CA SER A 20 11.95 2.73 -22.12
C SER A 20 13.04 1.99 -21.32
N GLY A 21 13.66 0.98 -21.95
CA GLY A 21 15.01 0.46 -21.68
C GLY A 21 15.35 -0.14 -20.30
N GLY A 22 16.43 -0.94 -20.26
CA GLY A 22 17.21 -1.19 -19.02
C GLY A 22 16.70 -2.25 -18.03
N ILE A 23 15.78 -3.15 -18.43
CA ILE A 23 15.10 -4.05 -17.48
C ILE A 23 15.86 -5.37 -17.23
N GLN A 24 16.75 -5.76 -18.15
CA GLN A 24 17.43 -7.06 -18.14
C GLN A 24 18.13 -7.38 -16.81
N ARG A 25 18.93 -6.42 -16.33
CA ARG A 25 19.68 -6.58 -15.07
C ARG A 25 18.76 -6.71 -13.86
N ARG A 26 17.61 -6.03 -13.87
CA ARG A 26 16.65 -6.01 -12.75
C ARG A 26 16.09 -7.41 -12.50
N PHE A 27 15.63 -8.10 -13.57
CA PHE A 27 15.06 -9.43 -13.38
C PHE A 27 16.10 -10.53 -13.19
N GLN A 28 17.26 -10.44 -13.82
CA GLN A 28 18.35 -11.39 -13.57
C GLN A 28 18.79 -11.34 -12.10
N TRP A 29 19.00 -10.13 -11.58
CA TRP A 29 19.35 -9.93 -10.17
C TRP A 29 18.27 -10.48 -9.24
N PHE A 30 16.99 -10.17 -9.50
CA PHE A 30 15.91 -10.59 -8.62
C PHE A 30 15.72 -12.12 -8.64
N GLN A 31 15.78 -12.75 -9.82
CA GLN A 31 15.76 -14.21 -9.96
C GLN A 31 16.92 -14.87 -9.19
N GLU A 32 18.13 -14.33 -9.29
CA GLU A 32 19.29 -14.83 -8.53
C GLU A 32 19.06 -14.73 -7.02
N LYS A 33 18.50 -13.62 -6.52
CA LYS A 33 18.16 -13.46 -5.10
C LYS A 33 17.11 -14.47 -4.64
N LEU A 34 16.08 -14.71 -5.43
CA LEU A 34 15.08 -15.73 -5.09
C LEU A 34 15.69 -17.13 -5.03
N ASN A 35 16.52 -17.48 -6.02
CA ASN A 35 17.21 -18.76 -6.08
C ASN A 35 18.15 -18.96 -4.88
N ASN A 36 18.94 -17.94 -4.52
CA ASN A 36 19.83 -17.98 -3.36
C ASN A 36 19.07 -18.13 -2.03
N CYS A 37 17.82 -17.67 -1.97
CA CYS A 37 16.95 -17.82 -0.81
C CYS A 37 16.07 -19.09 -0.86
N GLY A 38 16.11 -19.88 -1.95
CA GLY A 38 15.22 -21.03 -2.14
C GLY A 38 13.74 -20.63 -2.20
N LEU A 39 13.44 -19.44 -2.71
CA LEU A 39 12.09 -18.89 -2.81
C LEU A 39 11.56 -19.00 -4.24
N PHE A 40 10.27 -19.31 -4.36
CA PHE A 40 9.56 -19.43 -5.63
C PHE A 40 8.38 -18.46 -5.66
N ASP A 41 8.16 -17.81 -6.80
CA ASP A 41 6.93 -17.04 -7.06
C ASP A 41 5.76 -17.99 -7.27
N LEU A 42 4.68 -17.81 -6.51
CA LEU A 42 3.45 -18.59 -6.65
C LEU A 42 2.72 -18.30 -7.97
N GLY A 43 3.15 -17.25 -8.69
CA GLY A 43 2.40 -16.68 -9.78
C GLY A 43 1.13 -15.98 -9.26
N ALA A 44 0.29 -15.52 -10.18
CA ALA A 44 -0.96 -14.87 -9.82
C ALA A 44 -2.04 -15.05 -10.90
N SER A 45 -3.29 -15.07 -10.46
CA SER A 45 -4.48 -15.04 -11.32
C SER A 45 -5.15 -13.65 -11.29
N GLY A 46 -5.96 -13.34 -12.31
CA GLY A 46 -6.65 -12.05 -12.42
C GLY A 46 -5.93 -11.05 -13.33
N PRO A 47 -6.02 -9.73 -13.08
CA PRO A 47 -5.31 -8.71 -13.86
C PRO A 47 -3.81 -8.99 -13.95
N LYS A 48 -3.25 -8.87 -15.15
CA LYS A 48 -1.85 -9.21 -15.45
C LYS A 48 -0.83 -8.36 -14.69
N PHE A 49 -1.13 -7.08 -14.47
CA PHE A 49 -0.23 -6.11 -13.84
C PHE A 49 -0.83 -5.64 -12.53
N THR A 50 0.03 -5.43 -11.53
CA THR A 50 -0.40 -4.96 -10.21
C THR A 50 -0.19 -3.46 -10.05
N TRP A 51 0.59 -2.81 -10.90
CA TRP A 51 0.85 -1.37 -10.84
C TRP A 51 0.61 -0.65 -12.18
N LYS A 52 0.37 0.66 -12.18
CA LYS A 52 0.35 1.53 -13.39
C LYS A 52 1.11 2.81 -13.10
N GLY A 53 1.99 3.16 -14.02
CA GLY A 53 2.69 4.42 -13.99
C GLY A 53 1.83 5.63 -14.34
N PRO A 54 2.40 6.83 -14.16
CA PRO A 54 1.78 8.07 -14.59
C PRO A 54 1.54 8.06 -16.10
N ARG A 55 0.54 8.82 -16.55
CA ARG A 55 0.33 9.04 -17.99
C ARG A 55 1.24 10.19 -18.43
N LEU A 56 2.22 9.88 -19.27
CA LEU A 56 3.10 10.86 -19.88
C LEU A 56 2.62 11.14 -21.31
N ARG A 57 2.60 12.41 -21.73
CA ARG A 57 2.18 12.77 -23.09
C ARG A 57 3.13 12.14 -24.12
N GLY A 58 2.58 11.62 -25.21
CA GLY A 58 3.34 11.01 -26.30
C GLY A 58 3.98 9.65 -25.99
N HIS A 59 3.73 9.07 -24.81
CA HIS A 59 4.32 7.79 -24.41
C HIS A 59 3.25 6.77 -24.01
N SER A 60 3.47 5.51 -24.36
CA SER A 60 2.65 4.40 -23.86
C SER A 60 2.71 4.34 -22.33
N ARG A 61 1.56 4.19 -21.69
CA ARG A 61 1.47 4.09 -20.23
C ARG A 61 2.24 2.86 -19.74
N LEU A 62 3.06 3.04 -18.71
CA LEU A 62 3.81 1.95 -18.07
C LEU A 62 2.90 1.12 -17.16
N PHE A 63 3.00 -0.20 -17.25
CA PHE A 63 2.40 -1.13 -16.29
C PHE A 63 3.44 -2.18 -15.89
N GLU A 64 3.46 -2.55 -14.60
CA GLU A 64 4.40 -3.51 -14.03
C GLU A 64 3.65 -4.46 -13.05
N ARG A 65 4.12 -5.71 -12.91
CA ARG A 65 3.68 -6.66 -11.86
C ARG A 65 4.73 -6.65 -10.74
N LEU A 66 4.52 -5.78 -9.75
CA LEU A 66 5.47 -5.53 -8.65
C LEU A 66 5.12 -6.31 -7.39
N ASP A 67 3.83 -6.59 -7.21
CA ASP A 67 3.32 -7.30 -6.05
C ASP A 67 3.38 -8.80 -6.30
N LYS A 68 4.02 -9.54 -5.39
CA LYS A 68 4.30 -10.98 -5.54
C LYS A 68 4.02 -11.75 -4.26
N ALA A 69 3.87 -13.06 -4.42
CA ALA A 69 3.73 -14.01 -3.34
C ALA A 69 4.86 -15.04 -3.47
N LEU A 70 5.79 -15.06 -2.52
CA LEU A 70 6.94 -15.94 -2.53
C LEU A 70 6.86 -16.98 -1.41
N ALA A 71 7.23 -18.22 -1.75
CA ALA A 71 7.24 -19.34 -0.83
C ALA A 71 8.45 -20.24 -1.07
N ASN A 72 9.04 -20.75 0.00
CA ASN A 72 10.00 -21.84 -0.06
C ASN A 72 9.31 -23.21 -0.22
N GLN A 73 10.12 -24.25 -0.38
CA GLN A 73 9.64 -25.63 -0.56
C GLN A 73 8.79 -26.14 0.62
N ILE A 74 9.14 -25.74 1.85
CA ILE A 74 8.41 -26.15 3.06
C ILE A 74 7.01 -25.55 3.03
N ALA A 75 6.92 -24.24 2.77
CA ALA A 75 5.68 -23.50 2.64
C ALA A 75 4.76 -24.03 1.52
N LEU A 76 5.32 -24.42 0.38
CA LEU A 76 4.58 -25.04 -0.72
C LEU A 76 4.01 -26.41 -0.34
N SER A 77 4.76 -27.17 0.47
CA SER A 77 4.32 -28.48 0.97
C SER A 77 3.19 -28.34 2.01
N ASP A 78 3.27 -27.33 2.88
CA ASP A 78 2.26 -27.06 3.90
C ASP A 78 0.98 -26.42 3.33
N LEU A 79 1.09 -25.71 2.20
CA LEU A 79 0.00 -24.96 1.58
C LEU A 79 -0.10 -25.28 0.08
N PRO A 80 -0.40 -26.54 -0.30
CA PRO A 80 -0.34 -26.99 -1.70
C PRO A 80 -1.33 -26.29 -2.63
N ASN A 81 -2.40 -25.72 -2.07
CA ASN A 81 -3.45 -25.02 -2.80
C ASN A 81 -3.39 -23.49 -2.58
N CYS A 82 -2.25 -22.95 -2.15
CA CYS A 82 -2.13 -21.50 -2.03
C CYS A 82 -2.02 -20.83 -3.42
N ALA A 83 -2.72 -19.73 -3.60
CA ALA A 83 -2.71 -18.98 -4.86
C ALA A 83 -2.85 -17.48 -4.60
N LEU A 84 -2.09 -16.68 -5.33
CA LEU A 84 -2.27 -15.23 -5.34
C LEU A 84 -3.35 -14.84 -6.35
N LYS A 85 -4.33 -14.06 -5.90
CA LYS A 85 -5.35 -13.45 -6.75
C LYS A 85 -5.17 -11.94 -6.77
N VAL A 86 -4.92 -11.38 -7.95
CA VAL A 86 -4.95 -9.94 -8.18
C VAL A 86 -6.41 -9.53 -8.36
N LEU A 87 -6.83 -8.49 -7.65
CA LEU A 87 -8.20 -7.96 -7.70
C LEU A 87 -8.28 -6.72 -8.61
N PRO A 88 -9.48 -6.35 -9.09
CA PRO A 88 -9.66 -5.12 -9.85
C PRO A 88 -9.14 -3.89 -9.10
N ARG A 89 -8.47 -3.01 -9.82
CA ARG A 89 -7.88 -1.80 -9.28
C ARG A 89 -8.95 -0.76 -8.99
N LEU A 90 -8.87 -0.14 -7.82
CA LEU A 90 -9.75 0.96 -7.45
C LEU A 90 -9.24 2.29 -8.03
N ALA A 91 -10.14 3.24 -8.29
CA ALA A 91 -9.84 4.46 -9.02
C ALA A 91 -8.74 5.33 -8.37
N TYR A 92 -8.65 5.27 -7.04
CA TYR A 92 -7.74 6.05 -6.22
C TYR A 92 -6.36 5.41 -5.99
N SER A 93 -6.12 4.20 -6.50
CA SER A 93 -4.85 3.50 -6.36
C SER A 93 -4.16 3.32 -7.71
N ASP A 94 -2.84 3.42 -7.69
CA ASP A 94 -1.97 2.95 -8.76
C ASP A 94 -1.63 1.46 -8.62
N HIS A 95 -1.82 0.85 -7.46
CA HIS A 95 -1.74 -0.60 -7.24
C HIS A 95 -3.09 -1.32 -7.26
N ASN A 96 -3.12 -2.53 -7.80
CA ASN A 96 -4.19 -3.52 -7.61
C ASN A 96 -4.07 -4.12 -6.21
N PRO A 97 -5.18 -4.32 -5.49
CA PRO A 97 -5.17 -5.16 -4.30
C PRO A 97 -4.81 -6.61 -4.66
N ILE A 98 -4.06 -7.26 -3.78
CA ILE A 98 -3.72 -8.69 -3.88
C ILE A 98 -4.37 -9.46 -2.73
N ASN A 99 -4.84 -10.67 -3.01
CA ASN A 99 -5.43 -11.56 -2.02
C ASN A 99 -4.77 -12.94 -2.10
N LEU A 100 -4.18 -13.39 -1.00
CA LEU A 100 -3.61 -14.72 -0.89
C LEU A 100 -4.72 -15.70 -0.47
N LEU A 101 -5.11 -16.57 -1.40
CA LEU A 101 -6.02 -17.66 -1.13
C LEU A 101 -5.21 -18.79 -0.51
N LEU A 102 -5.45 -19.08 0.75
CA LEU A 102 -4.95 -20.28 1.41
C LEU A 102 -6.05 -21.32 1.23
N GLY A 103 -5.80 -22.41 0.50
CA GLY A 103 -6.76 -23.52 0.39
C GLY A 103 -7.23 -23.98 1.77
N THR A 104 -8.35 -24.70 1.83
CA THR A 104 -8.94 -25.17 3.09
C THR A 104 -7.86 -25.82 3.97
N PRO A 105 -7.57 -25.29 5.17
CA PRO A 105 -6.51 -25.82 6.01
C PRO A 105 -6.85 -27.26 6.41
N GLN A 106 -5.95 -28.21 6.16
CA GLN A 106 -6.15 -29.61 6.56
C GLN A 106 -6.09 -29.84 8.08
N ARG A 107 -5.78 -28.84 8.91
CA ARG A 107 -5.79 -28.97 10.38
C ARG A 107 -6.19 -27.69 11.09
N GLY A 108 -7.30 -27.74 11.84
CA GLY A 108 -7.49 -27.17 13.18
C GLY A 108 -7.27 -25.68 13.46
N TYR A 109 -6.80 -24.85 12.53
CA TYR A 109 -6.62 -23.43 12.76
C TYR A 109 -7.98 -22.74 12.84
N LYS A 110 -8.40 -22.35 14.06
CA LYS A 110 -9.53 -21.45 14.25
C LYS A 110 -9.26 -20.19 13.42
N ALA A 111 -10.14 -19.91 12.46
CA ALA A 111 -10.07 -18.71 11.64
C ALA A 111 -10.02 -17.50 12.58
N ARG A 112 -8.89 -16.80 12.62
CA ARG A 112 -8.83 -15.50 13.29
C ARG A 112 -9.70 -14.55 12.49
N PRO A 113 -10.56 -13.74 13.13
CA PRO A 113 -11.36 -12.77 12.40
C PRO A 113 -10.41 -11.86 11.61
N PHE A 114 -10.64 -11.78 10.30
CA PHE A 114 -10.01 -10.79 9.46
C PHE A 114 -10.39 -9.42 10.01
N ARG A 115 -9.38 -8.65 10.46
CA ARG A 115 -9.56 -7.28 10.92
C ARG A 115 -8.95 -6.37 9.87
N PHE A 116 -9.82 -5.73 9.11
CA PHE A 116 -9.46 -4.64 8.24
C PHE A 116 -9.76 -3.33 8.98
N GLU A 117 -8.74 -2.53 9.22
CA GLU A 117 -8.97 -1.16 9.66
C GLU A 117 -9.45 -0.36 8.44
N ALA A 118 -10.75 -0.05 8.37
CA ALA A 118 -11.34 0.76 7.28
C ALA A 118 -10.60 2.10 7.06
N MET A 119 -9.88 2.58 8.08
CA MET A 119 -8.95 3.69 8.00
C MET A 119 -7.93 3.52 6.85
N TRP A 120 -7.50 2.30 6.52
CA TRP A 120 -6.49 2.02 5.47
C TRP A 120 -6.91 2.54 4.08
N GLU A 121 -8.22 2.62 3.79
CA GLU A 121 -8.74 3.19 2.55
C GLU A 121 -8.71 4.72 2.52
N THR A 122 -8.73 5.35 3.71
CA THR A 122 -8.80 6.82 3.84
C THR A 122 -7.45 7.52 3.79
N PHE A 123 -6.32 6.80 3.95
CA PHE A 123 -4.98 7.41 4.05
C PHE A 123 -4.61 8.27 2.83
N GLY A 124 -4.73 7.70 1.62
CA GLY A 124 -4.43 8.42 0.40
C GLY A 124 -5.46 9.50 0.08
N MET A 125 -6.70 9.35 0.56
CA MET A 125 -7.77 10.32 0.36
C MET A 125 -7.54 11.58 1.20
N ILE A 126 -7.18 11.43 2.48
CA ILE A 126 -6.94 12.53 3.42
C ILE A 126 -5.77 13.40 2.93
N GLU A 127 -4.63 12.79 2.61
CA GLU A 127 -3.43 13.52 2.18
C GLU A 127 -3.65 14.25 0.84
N ARG A 128 -4.29 13.59 -0.12
CA ARG A 128 -4.66 14.20 -1.40
C ARG A 128 -5.64 15.36 -1.20
N ARG A 129 -6.69 15.16 -0.40
CA ARG A 129 -7.72 16.19 -0.16
C ARG A 129 -7.12 17.41 0.54
N LYS A 130 -6.25 17.21 1.54
CA LYS A 130 -5.50 18.28 2.19
C LYS A 130 -4.68 19.09 1.19
N LYS A 131 -3.93 18.41 0.30
CA LYS A 131 -3.10 19.06 -0.73
C LYS A 131 -3.96 19.87 -1.72
N GLU A 132 -5.10 19.34 -2.14
CA GLU A 132 -6.04 20.03 -3.03
C GLU A 132 -6.61 21.30 -2.38
N ILE A 133 -7.06 21.21 -1.12
CA ILE A 133 -7.61 22.36 -0.39
C ILE A 133 -6.56 23.45 -0.21
N LEU A 134 -5.34 23.07 0.20
CA LEU A 134 -4.22 24.03 0.35
C LEU A 134 -3.86 24.72 -0.97
N ALA A 135 -3.87 23.98 -2.09
CA ALA A 135 -3.63 24.57 -3.41
C ALA A 135 -4.72 25.58 -3.80
N ARG A 136 -5.99 25.28 -3.51
CA ARG A 136 -7.11 26.19 -3.77
C ARG A 136 -7.07 27.44 -2.89
N LEU A 137 -6.81 27.29 -1.59
CA LEU A 137 -6.62 28.41 -0.67
C LEU A 137 -5.48 29.33 -1.15
N ASN A 138 -4.34 28.76 -1.54
CA ASN A 138 -3.22 29.52 -2.08
C ASN A 138 -3.59 30.27 -3.37
N GLY A 139 -4.39 29.65 -4.24
CA GLY A 139 -4.90 30.30 -5.46
C GLY A 139 -5.84 31.46 -5.18
N ILE A 140 -6.74 31.32 -4.19
CA ILE A 140 -7.65 32.39 -3.76
C ILE A 140 -6.85 33.57 -3.21
N GLN A 141 -5.92 33.32 -2.29
CA GLN A 141 -5.13 34.36 -1.61
C GLN A 141 -4.17 35.11 -2.55
N LYS A 142 -3.85 34.53 -3.72
CA LYS A 142 -3.04 35.15 -4.77
C LYS A 142 -3.87 35.85 -5.85
N SER A 143 -5.19 35.75 -5.79
CA SER A 143 -6.08 36.37 -6.78
C SER A 143 -6.04 37.89 -6.66
N PRO A 144 -5.95 38.65 -7.78
CA PRO A 144 -6.05 40.11 -7.75
C PRO A 144 -7.38 40.64 -7.19
N SER A 145 -8.43 39.80 -7.23
CA SER A 145 -9.76 40.13 -6.71
C SER A 145 -9.93 39.85 -5.22
N TYR A 146 -8.94 39.25 -4.56
CA TYR A 146 -8.92 39.04 -3.12
C TYR A 146 -8.27 40.26 -2.42
N PRO A 147 -8.83 40.79 -1.31
CA PRO A 147 -9.98 40.30 -0.55
C PRO A 147 -11.32 40.95 -0.92
N TYR A 148 -11.41 41.72 -2.02
CA TYR A 148 -12.61 42.52 -2.34
C TYR A 148 -13.78 41.71 -2.91
N SER A 149 -13.55 40.45 -3.32
CA SER A 149 -14.59 39.56 -3.83
C SER A 149 -15.25 38.78 -2.71
N ASN A 150 -16.51 39.08 -2.43
CA ASN A 150 -17.35 38.33 -1.47
C ASN A 150 -17.38 36.83 -1.77
N PHE A 151 -17.41 36.45 -3.05
CA PHE A 151 -17.36 35.04 -3.45
C PHE A 151 -16.05 34.36 -3.04
N LEU A 152 -14.90 35.03 -3.23
CA LEU A 152 -13.60 34.47 -2.85
C LEU A 152 -13.47 34.35 -1.34
N ASN A 153 -13.98 35.32 -0.58
CA ASN A 153 -13.98 35.29 0.88
C ASN A 153 -14.85 34.14 1.41
N SER A 154 -16.08 33.97 0.89
CA SER A 154 -16.95 32.85 1.28
C SER A 154 -16.36 31.49 0.90
N LEU A 155 -15.69 31.39 -0.25
CA LEU A 155 -15.04 30.17 -0.68
C LEU A 155 -13.81 29.85 0.18
N GLU A 156 -13.04 30.86 0.59
CA GLU A 156 -11.93 30.70 1.52
C GLU A 156 -12.41 30.15 2.87
N GLU A 157 -13.46 30.75 3.45
CA GLU A 157 -14.05 30.31 4.72
C GLU A 157 -14.50 28.83 4.66
N GLN A 158 -15.19 28.44 3.59
CA GLN A 158 -15.60 27.04 3.38
C GLN A 158 -14.42 26.09 3.30
N LEU A 159 -13.37 26.48 2.56
CA LEU A 159 -12.17 25.66 2.41
C LEU A 159 -11.35 25.58 3.71
N GLN A 160 -11.35 26.62 4.54
CA GLN A 160 -10.71 26.61 5.85
C GLN A 160 -11.45 25.67 6.82
N VAL A 161 -12.79 25.68 6.83
CA VAL A 161 -13.59 24.70 7.59
C VAL A 161 -13.28 23.28 7.12
N GLU A 162 -13.29 23.04 5.82
CA GLU A 162 -12.97 21.72 5.26
C GLU A 162 -11.54 21.27 5.61
N LEU A 163 -10.57 22.20 5.58
CA LEU A 163 -9.18 21.92 5.96
C LEU A 163 -9.07 21.52 7.44
N ASN A 164 -9.82 22.18 8.31
CA ASN A 164 -9.86 21.84 9.74
C ASN A 164 -10.41 20.44 9.96
N ASP A 165 -11.48 20.06 9.26
CA ASP A 165 -12.06 18.72 9.38
C ASP A 165 -11.11 17.64 8.84
N VAL A 166 -10.48 17.88 7.68
CA VAL A 166 -9.46 16.98 7.13
C VAL A 166 -8.25 16.85 8.06
N SER A 167 -7.85 17.94 8.74
CA SER A 167 -6.75 17.93 9.70
C SER A 167 -7.12 17.14 10.96
N LYS A 168 -8.34 17.26 11.47
CA LYS A 168 -8.84 16.41 12.57
C LYS A 168 -8.87 14.93 12.19
N MET A 169 -9.28 14.60 10.96
CA MET A 169 -9.23 13.22 10.46
C MET A 169 -7.78 12.71 10.39
N GLU A 170 -6.84 13.56 10.00
CA GLU A 170 -5.41 13.25 10.00
C GLU A 170 -4.85 13.02 11.41
N GLU A 171 -5.24 13.84 12.39
CA GLU A 171 -4.88 13.65 13.80
C GLU A 171 -5.43 12.34 14.37
N LEU A 172 -6.71 12.04 14.11
CA LEU A 172 -7.33 10.77 14.50
C LEU A 172 -6.60 9.58 13.86
N LYS A 173 -6.19 9.70 12.59
CA LYS A 173 -5.33 8.74 11.91
C LYS A 173 -4.02 8.53 12.66
N TRP A 174 -3.30 9.60 13.02
CA TRP A 174 -2.03 9.50 13.73
C TRP A 174 -2.19 8.90 15.13
N PHE A 175 -3.26 9.26 15.83
CA PHE A 175 -3.61 8.71 17.13
C PHE A 175 -3.89 7.20 17.06
N GLN A 176 -4.70 6.74 16.11
CA GLN A 176 -4.97 5.32 15.91
C GLN A 176 -3.69 4.56 15.53
N LYS A 177 -2.91 5.07 14.57
CA LYS A 177 -1.62 4.48 14.17
C LYS A 177 -0.65 4.36 15.35
N ALA A 178 -0.58 5.36 16.21
CA ALA A 178 0.25 5.33 17.42
C ALA A 178 -0.20 4.22 18.39
N ARG A 179 -1.52 3.99 18.54
CA ARG A 179 -2.06 2.91 19.38
C ARG A 179 -1.87 1.53 18.76
N THR A 180 -2.09 1.37 17.45
CA THR A 180 -1.80 0.10 16.76
C THR A 180 -0.32 -0.23 16.81
N ASN A 181 0.56 0.78 16.70
CA ASN A 181 1.99 0.63 16.93
C ASN A 181 2.32 0.25 18.38
N TRP A 182 1.65 0.82 19.39
CA TRP A 182 1.83 0.43 20.79
C TRP A 182 1.36 -1.00 21.06
N ILE A 183 0.25 -1.44 20.48
CA ILE A 183 -0.26 -2.81 20.60
C ILE A 183 0.70 -3.78 19.89
N SER A 184 1.12 -3.48 18.66
CA SER A 184 2.07 -4.30 17.90
C SER A 184 3.46 -4.34 18.55
N LYS A 185 3.94 -3.23 19.11
CA LYS A 185 5.22 -3.19 19.85
C LYS A 185 5.08 -3.76 21.26
N GLY A 186 3.93 -3.65 21.91
CA GLY A 186 3.62 -4.22 23.22
C GLY A 186 3.62 -5.74 23.20
N ASP A 187 3.06 -6.34 22.15
CA ASP A 187 3.13 -7.79 21.92
C ASP A 187 4.54 -8.27 21.56
N ARG A 188 5.36 -7.42 20.91
CA ARG A 188 6.76 -7.72 20.58
C ARG A 188 7.75 -7.43 21.72
N ASN A 189 7.32 -6.76 22.79
CA ASN A 189 8.21 -6.29 23.86
C ASN A 189 7.97 -6.96 25.22
N THR A 190 7.44 -8.19 25.25
CA THR A 190 7.31 -8.95 26.49
C THR A 190 8.65 -9.33 27.11
N LYS A 191 9.76 -9.37 26.36
CA LYS A 191 11.10 -9.58 26.96
C LYS A 191 11.66 -8.37 27.72
N TYR A 192 11.35 -7.14 27.32
CA TYR A 192 11.93 -5.94 27.95
C TYR A 192 11.30 -5.62 29.31
N TYR A 193 9.99 -5.84 29.48
CA TYR A 193 9.32 -5.58 30.76
C TYR A 193 9.46 -6.72 31.78
N HIS A 194 9.65 -7.97 31.35
CA HIS A 194 9.96 -9.08 32.27
C HIS A 194 11.39 -9.02 32.81
N LEU A 195 12.34 -8.34 32.13
CA LEU A 195 13.69 -8.13 32.65
C LEU A 195 13.76 -7.05 33.74
N LYS A 196 12.84 -6.08 33.73
CA LYS A 196 12.81 -4.98 34.72
C LYS A 196 12.09 -5.32 36.03
N THR A 197 11.57 -6.53 36.18
CA THR A 197 10.95 -7.00 37.44
C THR A 197 11.86 -7.93 38.26
N LYS A 198 13.13 -8.10 37.89
CA LYS A 198 14.14 -8.88 38.64
C LYS A 198 15.44 -8.12 38.92
N ILE A 199 15.34 -6.84 39.25
CA ILE A 199 16.42 -6.17 40.00
C ILE A 199 15.73 -5.50 41.19
N ARG A 200 15.83 -6.18 42.33
CA ARG A 200 15.61 -5.65 43.67
C ARG A 200 16.99 -5.48 44.30
#